data_AF-A0A2V3HYV7-F1
#
_entry.id   AF-A0A2V3HYV7-F1
#
_cell.length_a   1.000
_cell.length_b   1.000
_cell.length_c   1.000
_cell.angle_alpha   90.00
_cell.angle_beta   90.00
_cell.angle_gamma   90.00
#
_symmetry.space_group_name_H-M   'P 1'
#
loop_
_entity.id
_entity.type
_entity.pdbx_description
1 polymer ?
#
loop_
_entity_poly.entity_id
_entity_poly.type
_entity_poly.pdbx_seq_one_letter_code
_entity_poly.pdbx_strand_id
1 'polypeptide(L)'
;MNPKTSPLIICLLMLSMLCLPAPPAVATGPPGGSDAINITEDTTWDEAGSIDQQLTISAGATLTISSDIDVGPATNIVISGTLDLDGGSLVATDPPSDVQWWNAGGASTLWLPTDQVSGSGAIIIVSAAGFNLSGFTVAWGDGASEQMDGEQHEITLNSFPNDGD
;
A
#
# COMPACT_ATOMS: atom_id res chain seq x y z
N MET A 1 -10.32 -5.16 67.57
CA MET A 1 -9.65 -4.22 66.65
C MET A 1 -10.22 -4.47 65.26
N ASN A 2 -11.04 -3.55 64.75
CA ASN A 2 -11.64 -3.69 63.42
C ASN A 2 -10.58 -3.32 62.38
N PRO A 3 -10.28 -4.17 61.37
CA PRO A 3 -9.42 -3.77 60.28
C PRO A 3 -10.18 -2.73 59.45
N LYS A 4 -9.77 -1.48 59.51
CA LYS A 4 -10.23 -0.45 58.57
C LYS A 4 -9.58 -0.76 57.22
N THR A 5 -10.24 -1.57 56.40
CA THR A 5 -9.92 -1.70 54.98
C THR A 5 -10.06 -0.32 54.35
N SER A 6 -8.93 0.31 54.06
CA SER A 6 -8.88 1.64 53.44
C SER A 6 -9.57 1.59 52.07
N PRO A 7 -10.48 2.52 51.74
CA PRO A 7 -11.16 2.54 50.43
C PRO A 7 -10.18 2.68 49.27
N LEU A 8 -8.96 3.18 49.53
CA LEU A 8 -7.86 3.24 48.59
C LEU A 8 -7.40 1.84 48.12
N ILE A 9 -7.40 0.85 49.02
CA ILE A 9 -6.98 -0.53 48.72
C ILE A 9 -8.02 -1.20 47.81
N ILE A 10 -9.31 -0.90 48.02
CA ILE A 10 -10.42 -1.42 47.20
C ILE A 10 -10.38 -0.82 45.79
N CYS A 11 -10.14 0.49 45.66
CA CYS A 11 -9.97 1.12 44.35
C CYS A 11 -8.75 0.59 43.58
N LEU A 12 -7.63 0.35 44.26
CA LEU A 12 -6.42 -0.16 43.61
C LEU A 12 -6.59 -1.61 43.10
N LEU A 13 -7.32 -2.44 43.84
CA LEU A 13 -7.70 -3.80 43.41
C LEU A 13 -8.67 -3.77 42.21
N MET A 14 -9.65 -2.86 42.20
CA MET A 14 -10.59 -2.71 41.08
C MET A 14 -9.88 -2.24 39.79
N LEU A 15 -8.88 -1.37 39.89
CA LEU A 15 -8.14 -0.85 38.73
C LEU A 15 -7.23 -1.92 38.09
N SER A 16 -6.76 -2.89 38.87
CA SER A 16 -5.95 -4.01 38.38
C SER A 16 -6.73 -5.05 37.56
N MET A 17 -8.07 -5.09 37.69
CA MET A 17 -8.93 -5.98 36.91
C MET A 17 -9.32 -5.44 35.52
N LEU A 18 -9.00 -4.17 35.22
CA LEU A 18 -9.28 -3.55 33.91
C LEU A 18 -8.15 -3.75 32.89
N CYS A 19 -7.00 -4.28 33.31
CA CYS A 19 -5.91 -4.65 32.39
C CYS A 19 -6.15 -6.07 31.88
N LEU A 20 -7.23 -6.24 31.11
CA LEU A 20 -7.38 -7.45 30.29
C LEU A 20 -6.27 -7.41 29.23
N PRO A 21 -5.47 -8.48 29.05
CA PRO A 21 -4.61 -8.56 27.89
C PRO A 21 -5.51 -8.43 26.65
N ALA A 22 -5.15 -7.53 25.74
CA ALA A 22 -5.83 -7.47 24.46
C ALA A 22 -5.82 -8.88 23.85
N PRO A 23 -6.96 -9.37 23.32
CA PRO A 23 -6.94 -10.61 22.57
C PRO A 23 -5.86 -10.51 21.49
N PRO A 24 -5.15 -11.62 21.18
CA PRO A 24 -4.18 -11.60 20.10
C PRO A 24 -4.87 -11.06 18.85
N ALA A 25 -4.20 -10.14 18.14
CA ALA A 25 -4.68 -9.66 16.86
C ALA A 25 -4.95 -10.89 15.99
N VAL A 26 -6.19 -11.03 15.54
CA VAL A 26 -6.56 -12.09 14.61
C VAL A 26 -6.02 -11.63 13.27
N ALA A 27 -5.22 -12.49 12.63
CA ALA A 27 -4.75 -12.23 11.28
C ALA A 27 -5.96 -12.01 10.37
N THR A 28 -5.89 -10.99 9.53
CA THR A 28 -6.97 -10.53 8.66
C THR A 28 -6.49 -10.51 7.23
N GLY A 29 -7.27 -11.06 6.31
CA GLY A 29 -7.07 -10.89 4.86
C GLY A 29 -8.10 -9.91 4.29
N PRO A 30 -8.05 -9.64 2.97
CA PRO A 30 -9.13 -8.93 2.30
C PRO A 30 -10.48 -9.60 2.57
N PRO A 31 -11.55 -8.81 2.82
CA PRO A 31 -12.88 -9.38 2.99
C PRO A 31 -13.31 -10.08 1.70
N GLY A 32 -13.71 -11.34 1.81
CA GLY A 32 -14.25 -12.09 0.67
C GLY A 32 -15.60 -11.53 0.19
N GLY A 33 -15.96 -11.82 -1.05
CA GLY A 33 -17.22 -11.41 -1.68
C GLY A 33 -17.00 -10.51 -2.89
N SER A 34 -18.07 -9.89 -3.41
CA SER A 34 -18.05 -9.04 -4.60
C SER A 34 -18.33 -7.55 -4.30
N ASP A 35 -18.62 -7.22 -3.05
CA ASP A 35 -18.92 -5.85 -2.64
C ASP A 35 -17.65 -5.01 -2.61
N ALA A 36 -17.79 -3.70 -2.84
CA ALA A 36 -16.68 -2.78 -2.74
C ALA A 36 -16.09 -2.77 -1.33
N ILE A 37 -14.77 -2.76 -1.24
CA ILE A 37 -14.01 -2.75 0.00
C ILE A 37 -13.66 -1.31 0.32
N ASN A 38 -14.06 -0.83 1.50
CA ASN A 38 -13.76 0.51 1.97
C ASN A 38 -12.95 0.44 3.27
N ILE A 39 -11.70 0.88 3.21
CA ILE A 39 -10.83 1.03 4.36
C ILE A 39 -11.03 2.45 4.91
N THR A 40 -11.64 2.56 6.08
CA THR A 40 -11.98 3.85 6.73
C THR A 40 -11.17 4.10 8.01
N GLU A 41 -10.41 3.10 8.46
CA GLU A 41 -9.53 3.14 9.62
C GLU A 41 -8.30 2.27 9.36
N ASP A 42 -7.27 2.42 10.19
CA ASP A 42 -6.04 1.64 10.05
C ASP A 42 -6.34 0.13 10.11
N THR A 43 -5.98 -0.56 9.04
CA THR A 43 -6.28 -1.97 8.80
C THR A 43 -5.03 -2.67 8.33
N THR A 44 -4.78 -3.88 8.84
CA THR A 44 -3.67 -4.72 8.39
C THR A 44 -4.22 -5.95 7.69
N TRP A 45 -3.71 -6.24 6.49
CA TRP A 45 -3.84 -7.53 5.83
C TRP A 45 -2.55 -8.32 5.97
N ASP A 46 -2.56 -9.37 6.76
CA ASP A 46 -1.40 -10.25 7.05
C ASP A 46 -1.64 -11.71 6.63
N GLU A 47 -2.81 -12.00 6.06
CA GLU A 47 -3.10 -13.27 5.40
C GLU A 47 -3.18 -13.09 3.89
N ALA A 48 -2.75 -14.11 3.15
CA ALA A 48 -2.93 -14.12 1.70
C ALA A 48 -4.42 -14.12 1.34
N GLY A 49 -4.77 -13.51 0.21
CA GLY A 49 -6.16 -13.42 -0.22
C GLY A 49 -6.29 -12.90 -1.64
N SER A 50 -7.51 -12.62 -2.06
CA SER A 50 -7.79 -12.09 -3.39
C SER A 50 -8.80 -10.96 -3.34
N ILE A 51 -8.63 -9.98 -4.22
CA ILE A 51 -9.61 -8.92 -4.50
C ILE A 51 -9.96 -8.95 -5.98
N ASP A 52 -11.24 -8.77 -6.32
CA ASP A 52 -11.74 -8.66 -7.70
C ASP A 52 -12.89 -7.63 -7.75
N GLN A 53 -12.72 -6.53 -7.02
CA GLN A 53 -13.71 -5.48 -6.83
C GLN A 53 -13.04 -4.12 -6.57
N GLN A 54 -13.82 -3.06 -6.45
CA GLN A 54 -13.29 -1.76 -6.05
C GLN A 54 -12.75 -1.82 -4.61
N LEU A 55 -11.52 -1.35 -4.40
CA LEU A 55 -10.89 -1.12 -3.11
C LEU A 55 -10.67 0.38 -2.94
N THR A 56 -11.26 0.98 -1.91
CA THR A 56 -11.05 2.40 -1.58
C THR A 56 -10.37 2.52 -0.22
N ILE A 57 -9.23 3.22 -0.16
CA ILE A 57 -8.57 3.59 1.09
C ILE A 57 -8.89 5.06 1.35
N SER A 58 -9.67 5.32 2.39
CA SER A 58 -10.16 6.66 2.72
C SER A 58 -9.05 7.54 3.28
N ALA A 59 -9.17 8.86 3.12
CA ALA A 59 -8.23 9.81 3.71
C ALA A 59 -8.10 9.61 5.22
N GLY A 60 -6.85 9.58 5.72
CA GLY A 60 -6.54 9.36 7.14
C GLY A 60 -6.56 7.90 7.59
N ALA A 61 -6.84 6.94 6.70
CA ALA A 61 -6.73 5.51 6.98
C ALA A 61 -5.49 4.91 6.29
N THR A 62 -4.89 3.92 6.95
CA THR A 62 -3.79 3.12 6.41
C THR A 62 -4.25 1.69 6.14
N LEU A 63 -4.00 1.17 4.94
CA LEU A 63 -4.03 -0.27 4.68
C LEU A 63 -2.59 -0.78 4.63
N THR A 64 -2.17 -1.58 5.61
CA THR A 64 -0.88 -2.27 5.60
C THR A 64 -1.06 -3.69 5.08
N ILE A 65 -0.34 -4.08 4.03
CA ILE A 65 -0.35 -5.43 3.45
C ILE A 65 1.02 -6.07 3.68
N SER A 66 1.02 -7.18 4.42
CA SER A 66 2.22 -7.95 4.78
C SER A 66 2.23 -9.38 4.19
N SER A 67 1.29 -9.66 3.29
CA SER A 67 1.13 -10.92 2.56
C SER A 67 0.94 -10.66 1.05
N ASP A 68 0.98 -11.71 0.24
CA ASP A 68 0.63 -11.61 -1.18
C ASP A 68 -0.90 -11.61 -1.36
N ILE A 69 -1.41 -10.58 -2.04
CA ILE A 69 -2.82 -10.45 -2.40
C ILE A 69 -2.97 -10.54 -3.91
N ASP A 70 -3.76 -11.53 -4.34
CA ASP A 70 -4.15 -11.72 -5.73
C ASP A 70 -5.12 -10.64 -6.18
N VAL A 71 -4.81 -9.95 -7.26
CA VAL A 71 -5.60 -8.85 -7.84
C VAL A 71 -6.23 -9.31 -9.13
N GLY A 72 -7.55 -9.50 -9.08
CA GLY A 72 -8.39 -9.87 -10.19
C GLY A 72 -8.64 -8.72 -11.17
N PRO A 73 -9.08 -9.04 -12.40
CA PRO A 73 -9.22 -8.09 -13.50
C PRO A 73 -10.29 -7.01 -13.30
N ALA A 74 -11.24 -7.20 -12.39
CA ALA A 74 -12.26 -6.21 -12.05
C ALA A 74 -11.82 -5.25 -10.93
N THR A 75 -10.61 -5.42 -10.38
CA THR A 75 -10.11 -4.58 -9.30
C THR A 75 -9.84 -3.16 -9.75
N ASN A 76 -10.39 -2.20 -9.01
CA ASN A 76 -10.04 -0.78 -9.11
C ASN A 76 -9.63 -0.26 -7.74
N ILE A 77 -8.35 0.09 -7.57
CA ILE A 77 -7.82 0.56 -6.29
C ILE A 77 -7.78 2.09 -6.29
N VAL A 78 -8.54 2.70 -5.38
CA VAL A 78 -8.61 4.15 -5.18
C VAL A 78 -7.98 4.46 -3.83
N ILE A 79 -6.91 5.25 -3.84
CA ILE A 79 -6.13 5.55 -2.63
C ILE A 79 -6.26 7.04 -2.34
N SER A 80 -6.96 7.38 -1.27
CA SER A 80 -7.03 8.73 -0.69
C SER A 80 -6.32 8.82 0.68
N GLY A 81 -6.03 7.67 1.30
CA GLY A 81 -5.19 7.53 2.50
C GLY A 81 -3.82 6.92 2.16
N THR A 82 -3.38 5.94 2.95
CA THR A 82 -2.07 5.28 2.76
C THR A 82 -2.25 3.80 2.43
N LEU A 83 -1.58 3.34 1.38
CA LEU A 83 -1.35 1.91 1.10
C LEU A 83 0.11 1.61 1.43
N ASP A 84 0.33 0.78 2.44
CA ASP A 84 1.65 0.36 2.89
C ASP A 84 1.86 -1.12 2.56
N LEU A 85 2.88 -1.45 1.77
CA LEU A 85 3.22 -2.83 1.42
C LEU A 85 4.40 -3.28 2.29
N ASP A 86 4.12 -3.56 3.57
CA ASP A 86 5.11 -3.96 4.59
C ASP A 86 5.53 -5.43 4.41
N GLY A 87 6.26 -5.69 3.32
CA GLY A 87 6.70 -7.03 2.94
C GLY A 87 5.66 -7.88 2.21
N GLY A 88 4.43 -7.36 2.03
CA GLY A 88 3.40 -7.95 1.18
C GLY A 88 3.46 -7.46 -0.27
N SER A 89 2.55 -7.96 -1.11
CA SER A 89 2.48 -7.58 -2.53
C SER A 89 1.06 -7.62 -3.09
N LEU A 90 0.83 -6.89 -4.18
CA LEU A 90 -0.37 -6.98 -4.99
C LEU A 90 -0.01 -7.68 -6.32
N VAL A 91 -0.51 -8.89 -6.53
CA VAL A 91 -0.13 -9.76 -7.65
C VAL A 91 -1.31 -9.91 -8.60
N ALA A 92 -1.21 -9.37 -9.82
CA ALA A 92 -2.28 -9.56 -10.81
C ALA A 92 -2.46 -11.05 -11.15
N THR A 93 -3.69 -11.56 -11.11
CA THR A 93 -4.00 -12.97 -11.42
C THR A 93 -3.97 -13.27 -12.92
N ASP A 94 -4.25 -12.25 -13.73
CA ASP A 94 -4.15 -12.30 -15.19
C ASP A 94 -3.35 -11.08 -15.65
N PRO A 95 -2.03 -11.08 -15.43
CA PRO A 95 -1.19 -9.99 -15.90
C PRO A 95 -1.21 -10.02 -17.43
N PRO A 96 -1.48 -8.90 -18.12
CA PRO A 96 -1.42 -8.89 -19.57
C PRO A 96 -0.04 -9.38 -20.02
N SER A 97 -0.02 -10.23 -21.07
CA SER A 97 1.20 -10.87 -21.58
C SER A 97 2.25 -9.89 -22.11
N ASP A 98 1.83 -8.65 -22.34
CA ASP A 98 2.66 -7.52 -22.67
C ASP A 98 2.55 -6.54 -21.50
N VAL A 99 3.67 -6.02 -21.00
CA VAL A 99 3.70 -4.99 -19.96
C VAL A 99 2.81 -3.81 -20.37
N GLN A 100 1.58 -3.75 -19.86
CA GLN A 100 0.65 -2.65 -20.13
C GLN A 100 0.78 -1.61 -19.03
N TRP A 101 1.80 -0.77 -19.16
CA TRP A 101 1.63 0.64 -18.82
C TRP A 101 1.62 1.40 -20.16
N TRP A 102 0.68 1.01 -21.07
CA TRP A 102 0.45 1.45 -22.47
C TRP A 102 1.73 1.49 -23.37
N ASN A 103 1.78 1.64 -24.69
CA ASN A 103 0.92 1.36 -25.85
C ASN A 103 1.86 0.74 -26.92
N ALA A 104 1.40 -0.28 -27.64
CA ALA A 104 2.08 -0.84 -28.81
C ALA A 104 2.07 0.16 -29.99
N GLY A 105 2.98 1.13 -29.96
CA GLY A 105 3.20 2.07 -31.07
C GLY A 105 3.31 3.55 -30.71
N GLY A 106 3.43 3.93 -29.42
CA GLY A 106 3.57 5.32 -28.99
C GLY A 106 4.19 5.49 -27.60
N ALA A 107 4.41 6.74 -27.19
CA ALA A 107 4.88 7.07 -25.85
C ALA A 107 3.77 6.86 -24.81
N SER A 108 4.15 6.34 -23.64
CA SER A 108 3.23 6.05 -22.54
C SER A 108 3.52 6.97 -21.38
N THR A 109 2.46 7.43 -20.72
CA THR A 109 2.58 8.37 -19.59
C THR A 109 2.02 7.73 -18.34
N LEU A 110 2.86 7.69 -17.30
CA LEU A 110 2.44 7.43 -15.93
C LEU A 110 2.25 8.78 -15.23
N TRP A 111 1.03 9.07 -14.78
CA TRP A 111 0.76 10.23 -13.94
C TRP A 111 0.83 9.85 -12.46
N LEU A 112 1.67 10.57 -11.71
CA LEU A 112 1.79 10.45 -10.26
C LEU A 112 1.63 11.85 -9.65
N PRO A 113 0.63 12.10 -8.79
CA PRO A 113 0.42 13.40 -8.16
C PRO A 113 1.49 13.63 -7.09
N THR A 114 2.60 14.26 -7.50
CA THR A 114 3.79 14.46 -6.65
C THR A 114 3.54 15.36 -5.44
N ASP A 115 2.48 16.14 -5.46
CA ASP A 115 2.00 17.00 -4.36
C ASP A 115 1.26 16.22 -3.26
N GLN A 116 0.84 14.98 -3.53
CA GLN A 116 0.10 14.14 -2.58
C GLN A 116 0.98 13.03 -1.96
N VAL A 117 2.25 12.96 -2.34
CA VAL A 117 3.19 11.95 -1.84
C VAL A 117 4.16 12.66 -0.89
N SER A 118 4.49 12.02 0.24
CA SER A 118 5.51 12.53 1.17
C SER A 118 6.71 11.59 1.21
N GLY A 119 7.91 12.13 1.41
CA GLY A 119 9.15 11.35 1.51
C GLY A 119 9.90 11.18 0.18
N SER A 120 10.77 10.17 0.12
CA SER A 120 11.56 9.80 -1.05
C SER A 120 11.17 8.40 -1.52
N GLY A 121 11.08 8.21 -2.83
CA GLY A 121 10.80 6.90 -3.43
C GLY A 121 11.61 6.70 -4.71
N ALA A 122 11.43 5.56 -5.35
CA ALA A 122 11.97 5.31 -6.68
C ALA A 122 10.92 4.59 -7.53
N ILE A 123 10.85 4.96 -8.81
CA ILE A 123 10.11 4.19 -9.80
C ILE A 123 11.12 3.30 -10.50
N ILE A 124 10.88 2.01 -10.46
CA ILE A 124 11.74 1.02 -11.10
C ILE A 124 11.00 0.45 -12.31
N ILE A 125 11.59 0.64 -13.48
CA ILE A 125 11.12 0.09 -14.75
C ILE A 125 12.00 -1.11 -15.06
N VAL A 126 11.40 -2.29 -15.24
CA VAL A 126 12.12 -3.56 -15.47
C VAL A 126 11.71 -4.14 -16.82
N SER A 127 12.67 -4.64 -17.59
CA SER A 127 12.38 -5.40 -18.81
C SER A 127 11.83 -6.79 -18.48
N ALA A 128 11.13 -7.39 -19.44
CA ALA A 128 10.82 -8.81 -19.35
C ALA A 128 12.10 -9.65 -19.39
N ALA A 129 12.07 -10.84 -18.78
CA ALA A 129 13.22 -11.75 -18.74
C ALA A 129 13.75 -12.06 -20.15
N GLY A 130 15.06 -11.87 -20.35
CA GLY A 130 15.72 -12.06 -21.65
C GLY A 130 15.66 -10.86 -22.60
N PHE A 131 15.08 -9.74 -22.18
CA PHE A 131 15.04 -8.47 -22.91
C PHE A 131 15.80 -7.37 -22.18
N ASN A 132 16.03 -6.23 -22.85
CA ASN A 132 16.59 -5.02 -22.24
C ASN A 132 15.81 -3.77 -22.66
N LEU A 133 16.09 -2.66 -22.00
CA LEU A 133 15.47 -1.36 -22.22
C LEU A 133 16.24 -0.48 -23.22
N SER A 134 17.23 -1.03 -23.92
CA SER A 134 18.03 -0.24 -24.87
C SER A 134 17.16 0.25 -26.04
N GLY A 135 17.25 1.54 -26.35
CA GLY A 135 16.43 2.20 -27.38
C GLY A 135 15.11 2.78 -26.87
N PHE A 136 14.76 2.57 -25.59
CA PHE A 136 13.65 3.25 -24.93
C PHE A 136 14.12 4.49 -24.17
N THR A 137 13.22 5.43 -23.95
CA THR A 137 13.46 6.62 -23.14
C THR A 137 12.33 6.84 -22.14
N VAL A 138 12.63 7.51 -21.02
CA VAL A 138 11.62 8.01 -20.07
C VAL A 138 11.83 9.48 -19.79
N ALA A 139 10.76 10.22 -19.58
CA ALA A 139 10.80 11.57 -19.05
C ALA A 139 9.95 11.64 -17.78
N TRP A 140 10.39 12.45 -16.81
CA TRP A 140 9.67 12.69 -15.57
C TRP A 140 9.25 14.16 -15.47
N GLY A 141 7.96 14.41 -15.27
CA GLY A 141 7.39 15.77 -15.26
C GLY A 141 7.74 16.55 -16.54
N ASP A 142 8.19 17.79 -16.37
CA ASP A 142 8.68 18.65 -17.46
C ASP A 142 10.17 18.41 -17.81
N GLY A 143 10.76 17.32 -17.31
CA GLY A 143 12.16 16.97 -17.48
C GLY A 143 12.51 16.50 -18.91
N ALA A 144 13.82 16.45 -19.19
CA ALA A 144 14.32 15.87 -20.43
C ALA A 144 14.11 14.35 -20.45
N SER A 145 13.95 13.78 -21.65
CA SER A 145 13.96 12.32 -21.80
C SER A 145 15.35 11.75 -21.53
N GLU A 146 15.40 10.71 -20.72
CA GLU A 146 16.58 9.94 -20.36
C GLU A 146 16.59 8.61 -21.13
N GLN A 147 17.76 8.22 -21.60
CA GLN A 147 17.96 6.94 -22.27
C GLN A 147 17.95 5.82 -21.23
N MET A 148 17.11 4.81 -21.45
CA MET A 148 17.16 3.58 -20.68
C MET A 148 18.19 2.60 -21.27
N ASP A 149 18.70 1.71 -20.42
CA ASP A 149 19.59 0.62 -20.79
C ASP A 149 19.50 -0.52 -19.77
N GLY A 150 19.92 -1.73 -20.21
CA GLY A 150 19.97 -2.90 -19.35
C GLY A 150 18.59 -3.48 -19.01
N GLU A 151 18.54 -4.30 -17.97
CA GLU A 151 17.31 -5.01 -17.56
C GLU A 151 16.41 -4.15 -16.66
N GLN A 152 16.94 -3.04 -16.13
CA GLN A 152 16.24 -2.18 -15.19
C GLN A 152 16.70 -0.73 -15.32
N HIS A 153 15.77 0.21 -15.19
CA HIS A 153 16.03 1.64 -15.08
C HIS A 153 15.29 2.20 -13.86
N GLU A 154 15.97 3.00 -13.05
CA GLU A 154 15.44 3.57 -11.82
C GLU A 154 15.34 5.08 -11.94
N ILE A 155 14.17 5.61 -11.62
CA ILE A 155 13.90 7.04 -11.50
C ILE A 155 13.79 7.36 -10.02
N THR A 156 14.81 8.02 -9.48
CA THR A 156 14.79 8.47 -8.08
C THR A 156 13.86 9.66 -7.91
N LEU A 157 12.90 9.53 -7.00
CA LEU A 157 11.97 10.59 -6.62
C LEU A 157 12.60 11.34 -5.45
N ASN A 158 13.39 12.36 -5.79
CA ASN A 158 14.02 13.23 -4.80
C ASN A 158 12.95 14.08 -4.13
N SER A 159 12.64 13.75 -2.86
CA SER A 159 11.76 14.49 -1.94
C SER A 159 10.56 15.14 -2.63
N PHE A 160 9.43 14.46 -2.61
CA PHE A 160 8.16 15.11 -2.91
C PHE A 160 7.99 16.34 -2.01
N PRO A 161 7.46 17.47 -2.52
CA PRO A 161 7.24 18.64 -1.70
C PRO A 161 6.48 18.21 -0.44
N ASN A 162 7.13 18.41 0.70
CA ASN A 162 6.45 18.33 1.98
C ASN A 162 5.61 19.61 2.01
N ASP A 163 4.31 19.52 1.76
CA ASP A 163 3.39 20.65 1.90
C ASP A 163 3.28 21.01 3.39
N GLY A 164 4.36 21.56 3.91
CA GLY A 164 4.41 22.36 5.11
C GLY A 164 4.38 23.82 4.69
N ASP A 165 3.17 24.32 4.43
CA ASP A 165 2.68 25.65 4.82
C ASP A 165 1.16 25.76 4.63
#